data_AF-C4P8C3-F1
#
_entry.id   AF-C4P8C3-F1
#
_cell.length_a   1.000
_cell.length_b   1.000
_cell.length_c   1.000
_cell.angle_alpha   90.00
_cell.angle_beta   90.00
_cell.angle_gamma   90.00
#
_symmetry.space_group_name_H-M   'P 1'
#
loop_
_entity.id
_entity.type
_entity.pdbx_description
1 polymer ?
#
loop_
_entity_poly.entity_id
_entity_poly.type
_entity_poly.pdbx_seq_one_letter_code
_entity_poly.pdbx_strand_id
1 'polypeptide(L)'
;CPNDCVASIARSDMAVIGTWKDKIRIDPKAVQAYVGGEIAPNGGAGAKRAKLDIQADVVNLCPTKCMVYEKRKLTIYDADCTRCMHCINVMPEALRPGKNAGATILCGGKAPILEGALMSWVLIPFMKFEPPYTEFKELAEKVWEWWDENGKMRERLGEVIERVSMRKFIDAMGIPAVPQMVKTPRYNPYIFF
;
A
#
# COMPACT_ATOMS: atom_id res chain seq x y z
N CYS A 1 5.95 -5.19 2.32
CA CYS A 1 4.50 -5.13 2.58
C CYS A 1 4.13 -3.73 3.08
N PRO A 2 2.84 -3.37 3.22
CA PRO A 2 2.43 -2.03 3.65
C PRO A 2 2.88 -1.58 5.05
N ASN A 3 3.45 -2.46 5.88
CA ASN A 3 4.15 -2.03 7.10
C ASN A 3 5.40 -1.17 6.81
N ASP A 4 5.93 -1.26 5.59
CA ASP A 4 7.01 -0.41 5.05
C ASP A 4 8.20 -0.22 6.00
N CYS A 5 8.82 -1.33 6.44
CA CYS A 5 9.88 -1.32 7.45
C CYS A 5 11.15 -0.53 7.05
N VAL A 6 11.33 -0.24 5.76
CA VAL A 6 12.42 0.61 5.25
C VAL A 6 11.98 2.05 4.98
N ALA A 7 10.72 2.38 5.27
CA ALA A 7 10.08 3.68 5.06
C ALA A 7 10.23 4.20 3.62
N SER A 8 10.09 3.31 2.64
CA SER A 8 10.24 3.60 1.22
C SER A 8 9.26 4.67 0.76
N ILE A 9 8.01 4.67 1.22
CA ILE A 9 6.99 5.66 0.81
C ILE A 9 7.44 7.10 1.07
N ALA A 10 8.21 7.32 2.15
CA ALA A 10 8.64 8.64 2.60
C ALA A 10 10.08 8.99 2.18
N ARG A 11 10.91 8.00 1.83
CA ARG A 11 12.38 8.16 1.73
C ARG A 11 12.97 7.74 0.39
N SER A 12 12.15 7.46 -0.62
CA SER A 12 12.62 7.24 -2.00
C SER A 12 11.75 7.99 -3.02
N ASP A 13 12.35 8.42 -4.13
CA ASP A 13 11.62 9.02 -5.26
C ASP A 13 10.69 8.03 -5.93
N MET A 14 11.05 6.74 -5.91
CA MET A 14 10.24 5.63 -6.38
C MET A 14 10.26 4.52 -5.32
N ALA A 15 9.09 4.14 -4.82
CA ALA A 15 8.92 3.15 -3.76
C ALA A 15 8.23 1.89 -4.28
N VAL A 16 8.72 0.73 -3.85
CA VAL A 16 8.18 -0.58 -4.20
C VAL A 16 7.65 -1.25 -2.94
N ILE A 17 6.32 -1.30 -2.80
CA ILE A 17 5.68 -1.84 -1.60
C ILE A 17 4.94 -3.13 -1.96
N GLY A 18 5.50 -4.26 -1.56
CA GLY A 18 4.91 -5.58 -1.83
C GLY A 18 3.47 -5.72 -1.31
N THR A 19 2.61 -6.40 -2.06
CA THR A 19 1.19 -6.64 -1.73
C THR A 19 0.69 -7.92 -2.42
N TRP A 20 -0.61 -8.21 -2.33
CA TRP A 20 -1.25 -9.35 -2.99
C TRP A 20 -2.60 -8.95 -3.61
N LYS A 21 -3.10 -9.76 -4.54
CA LYS A 21 -4.38 -9.55 -5.25
C LYS A 21 -5.51 -10.49 -4.84
N ASP A 22 -5.17 -11.68 -4.34
CA ASP A 22 -6.13 -12.70 -3.96
C ASP A 22 -6.56 -12.57 -2.49
N LYS A 23 -7.24 -13.59 -1.98
CA LYS A 23 -7.84 -13.56 -0.64
C LYS A 23 -6.79 -13.73 0.46
N ILE A 24 -7.02 -13.09 1.60
CA ILE A 24 -6.28 -13.40 2.83
C ILE A 24 -6.51 -14.88 3.16
N ARG A 25 -5.42 -15.57 3.51
CA ARG A 25 -5.48 -16.97 3.95
C ARG A 25 -5.80 -17.00 5.43
N ILE A 26 -6.81 -17.77 5.80
CA ILE A 26 -7.31 -17.89 7.17
C ILE A 26 -7.14 -19.33 7.63
N ASP A 27 -6.48 -19.55 8.77
CA ASP A 27 -6.52 -20.80 9.52
C ASP A 27 -7.56 -20.68 10.65
N PRO A 28 -8.73 -21.34 10.53
CA PRO A 28 -9.78 -21.24 11.54
C PRO A 28 -9.36 -21.77 12.92
N LYS A 29 -8.47 -22.76 12.98
CA LYS A 29 -8.02 -23.34 14.25
C LYS A 29 -7.13 -22.34 14.99
N ALA A 30 -6.19 -21.72 14.28
CA ALA A 30 -5.35 -20.68 14.86
C ALA A 30 -6.18 -19.45 15.28
N VAL A 31 -7.22 -19.06 14.54
CA VAL A 31 -8.17 -18.02 14.98
C VAL A 31 -8.79 -18.38 16.34
N GLN A 32 -9.21 -19.64 16.54
CA GLN A 32 -9.73 -20.06 17.84
C GLN A 32 -8.67 -20.03 18.93
N ALA A 33 -7.44 -20.43 18.65
CA ALA A 33 -6.34 -20.39 19.61
C ALA A 33 -6.04 -18.95 20.08
N TYR A 34 -6.07 -17.96 19.17
CA TYR A 34 -5.99 -16.54 19.53
C TYR A 34 -7.15 -16.10 20.43
N VAL A 35 -8.40 -16.43 20.07
CA VAL A 35 -9.60 -16.09 20.87
C VAL A 35 -9.63 -16.84 22.21
N GLY A 36 -9.04 -18.02 22.27
CA GLY A 36 -8.83 -18.81 23.48
C GLY A 36 -7.79 -18.20 24.42
N GLY A 37 -6.86 -17.41 23.88
CA GLY A 37 -5.71 -16.87 24.60
C GLY A 37 -4.50 -17.80 24.63
N GLU A 38 -4.50 -18.86 23.83
CA GLU A 38 -3.38 -19.80 23.68
C GLU A 38 -2.21 -19.15 22.91
N ILE A 39 -2.53 -18.28 21.95
CA ILE A 39 -1.55 -17.53 21.16
C ILE A 39 -1.64 -16.05 21.51
N ALA A 40 -0.50 -15.44 21.82
CA ALA A 40 -0.43 -14.01 22.11
C ALA A 40 -0.62 -13.17 20.83
N PRO A 41 -1.47 -12.12 20.86
CA PRO A 41 -1.66 -11.24 19.71
C PRO A 41 -0.38 -10.45 19.39
N ASN A 42 -0.25 -9.97 18.15
CA ASN A 42 0.92 -9.22 17.66
C ASN A 42 2.27 -9.93 17.89
N GLY A 43 2.29 -11.26 17.93
CA GLY A 43 3.49 -12.03 18.27
C GLY A 43 4.04 -11.72 19.68
N GLY A 44 3.18 -11.27 20.59
CA GLY A 44 3.55 -10.87 21.95
C GLY A 44 4.09 -9.45 22.10
N ALA A 45 4.03 -8.61 21.04
CA ALA A 45 4.40 -7.21 21.11
C ALA A 45 3.38 -6.37 21.93
N GLY A 46 3.88 -5.35 22.65
CA GLY A 46 3.07 -4.43 23.45
C GLY A 46 3.19 -4.63 24.97
N ALA A 47 2.84 -3.59 25.74
CA ALA A 47 3.00 -3.57 27.20
C ALA A 47 1.95 -4.39 27.96
N LYS A 48 0.76 -4.60 27.38
CA LYS A 48 -0.33 -5.39 27.95
C LYS A 48 -0.57 -6.61 27.08
N ARG A 49 -0.08 -7.77 27.52
CA ARG A 49 -0.30 -9.09 26.89
C ARG A 49 -1.70 -9.64 27.19
N ALA A 50 -2.69 -8.77 27.11
CA ALA A 50 -4.07 -9.16 27.39
C ALA A 50 -4.54 -10.19 26.37
N LYS A 51 -5.47 -11.03 26.80
CA LYS A 51 -6.20 -11.94 25.91
C LYS A 51 -6.82 -11.10 24.79
N LEU A 52 -6.67 -11.57 23.55
CA LEU A 52 -7.23 -10.90 22.37
C LEU A 52 -8.77 -10.80 22.49
N ASP A 53 -9.30 -9.59 22.36
CA ASP A 53 -10.70 -9.39 22.01
C ASP A 53 -10.77 -9.22 20.49
N ILE A 54 -11.09 -10.28 19.77
CA ILE A 54 -11.11 -10.26 18.30
C ILE A 54 -12.09 -9.20 17.74
N GLN A 55 -13.16 -8.90 18.47
CA GLN A 55 -14.11 -7.88 18.04
C GLN A 55 -13.50 -6.50 18.21
N ALA A 56 -12.97 -6.17 19.39
CA ALA A 56 -12.40 -4.87 19.68
C ALA A 56 -11.07 -4.62 18.96
N ASP A 57 -10.17 -5.60 18.94
CA ASP A 57 -8.76 -5.44 18.53
C ASP A 57 -8.54 -5.71 17.04
N VAL A 58 -9.46 -6.41 16.35
CA VAL A 58 -9.32 -6.76 14.93
C VAL A 58 -10.47 -6.24 14.10
N VAL A 59 -11.70 -6.70 14.37
CA VAL A 59 -12.87 -6.39 13.52
C VAL A 59 -13.21 -4.89 13.57
N ASN A 60 -13.31 -4.32 14.77
CA ASN A 60 -13.64 -2.91 14.97
C ASN A 60 -12.50 -1.97 14.51
N LEU A 61 -11.26 -2.45 14.42
CA LEU A 61 -10.12 -1.65 13.94
C LEU A 61 -9.83 -1.81 12.45
N CYS A 62 -10.53 -2.71 11.74
CA CYS A 62 -10.44 -2.79 10.30
C CYS A 62 -10.86 -1.45 9.65
N PRO A 63 -10.00 -0.81 8.84
CA PRO A 63 -10.27 0.53 8.32
C PRO A 63 -11.49 0.57 7.38
N THR A 64 -11.75 -0.52 6.65
CA THR A 64 -12.87 -0.63 5.71
C THR A 64 -14.07 -1.38 6.27
N LYS A 65 -13.99 -1.86 7.52
CA LYS A 65 -15.05 -2.68 8.16
C LYS A 65 -15.45 -3.92 7.34
N CYS A 66 -14.51 -4.47 6.57
CA CYS A 66 -14.74 -5.64 5.70
C CYS A 66 -14.64 -6.99 6.42
N MET A 67 -14.68 -7.02 7.76
CA MET A 67 -14.49 -8.23 8.56
C MET A 67 -15.71 -8.49 9.42
N VAL A 68 -16.08 -9.76 9.59
CA VAL A 68 -17.16 -10.20 10.47
C VAL A 68 -16.69 -11.40 11.28
N TYR A 69 -16.92 -11.37 12.59
CA TYR A 69 -16.67 -12.49 13.48
C TYR A 69 -17.97 -12.90 14.17
N GLU A 70 -18.53 -14.05 13.76
CA GLU A 70 -19.79 -14.56 14.29
C GLU A 70 -19.71 -16.09 14.43
N LYS A 71 -20.40 -16.65 15.42
CA LYS A 71 -20.46 -18.10 15.65
C LYS A 71 -19.08 -18.76 15.64
N ARG A 72 -18.09 -18.09 16.24
CA ARG A 72 -16.68 -18.49 16.28
C ARG A 72 -16.01 -18.61 14.90
N LYS A 73 -16.51 -17.93 13.87
CA LYS A 73 -15.92 -17.93 12.52
C LYS A 73 -15.58 -16.50 12.10
N LEU A 74 -14.34 -16.30 11.68
CA LEU A 74 -13.89 -15.06 11.06
C LEU A 74 -14.10 -15.13 9.54
N THR A 75 -14.78 -14.14 8.99
CA THR A 75 -14.97 -13.94 7.54
C THR A 75 -14.39 -12.59 7.15
N ILE A 76 -13.68 -12.55 6.03
CA ILE A 76 -13.12 -11.32 5.44
C ILE A 76 -13.70 -11.16 4.05
N TYR A 77 -14.27 -9.99 3.76
CA TYR A 77 -14.72 -9.58 2.44
C TYR A 77 -13.56 -8.94 1.69
N ASP A 78 -12.70 -9.75 1.07
CA ASP A 78 -11.43 -9.31 0.47
C ASP A 78 -11.59 -8.23 -0.61
N ALA A 79 -12.75 -8.14 -1.26
CA ALA A 79 -13.05 -7.10 -2.25
C ALA A 79 -12.98 -5.68 -1.65
N ASP A 80 -13.38 -5.54 -0.39
CA ASP A 80 -13.36 -4.28 0.36
C ASP A 80 -12.10 -4.13 1.22
N CYS A 81 -11.17 -5.08 1.14
CA CYS A 81 -9.92 -5.04 1.89
C CYS A 81 -8.89 -4.14 1.20
N THR A 82 -8.40 -3.13 1.90
CA THR A 82 -7.30 -2.25 1.45
C THR A 82 -5.91 -2.80 1.77
N ARG A 83 -5.81 -4.00 2.34
CA ARG A 83 -4.55 -4.71 2.63
C ARG A 83 -3.61 -3.94 3.57
N CYS A 84 -4.17 -3.22 4.54
CA CYS A 84 -3.44 -2.41 5.52
C CYS A 84 -2.54 -3.17 6.51
N MET A 85 -2.47 -4.50 6.42
CA MET A 85 -1.74 -5.42 7.32
C MET A 85 -2.27 -5.54 8.76
N HIS A 86 -3.16 -4.67 9.26
CA HIS A 86 -3.61 -4.69 10.68
C HIS A 86 -3.97 -6.09 11.21
N CYS A 87 -4.94 -6.76 10.60
CA CYS A 87 -5.39 -8.07 11.07
C CYS A 87 -4.29 -9.15 11.00
N ILE A 88 -3.44 -9.12 9.96
CA ILE A 88 -2.30 -10.02 9.81
C ILE A 88 -1.24 -9.74 10.87
N ASN A 89 -0.98 -8.46 11.18
CA ASN A 89 -0.05 -8.07 12.23
C ASN A 89 -0.53 -8.57 13.60
N VAL A 90 -1.83 -8.47 13.88
CA VAL A 90 -2.43 -8.93 15.15
C VAL A 90 -2.47 -10.46 15.26
N MET A 91 -2.80 -11.18 14.19
CA MET A 91 -2.94 -12.65 14.21
C MET A 91 -2.06 -13.34 13.15
N PRO A 92 -0.72 -13.22 13.20
CA PRO A 92 0.17 -13.69 12.13
C PRO A 92 0.20 -15.21 11.94
N GLU A 93 -0.13 -15.99 12.97
CA GLU A 93 -0.22 -17.44 12.86
C GLU A 93 -1.53 -17.90 12.19
N ALA A 94 -2.58 -17.07 12.27
CA ALA A 94 -3.90 -17.39 11.73
C ALA A 94 -4.17 -16.76 10.36
N LEU A 95 -3.63 -15.56 10.12
CA LEU A 95 -3.88 -14.78 8.91
C LEU A 95 -2.59 -14.59 8.13
N ARG A 96 -2.63 -14.88 6.83
CA ARG A 96 -1.47 -14.68 5.95
C ARG A 96 -1.87 -13.91 4.69
N PRO A 97 -0.94 -13.13 4.10
CA PRO A 97 -1.11 -12.57 2.77
C PRO A 97 -1.53 -13.63 1.76
N GLY A 98 -2.27 -13.21 0.74
CA GLY A 98 -2.61 -14.07 -0.40
C GLY A 98 -1.37 -14.57 -1.16
N LYS A 99 -1.57 -15.55 -2.04
CA LYS A 99 -0.49 -16.17 -2.82
C LYS A 99 -0.17 -15.41 -4.10
N ASN A 100 -1.13 -14.68 -4.67
CA ASN A 100 -0.92 -13.86 -5.85
C ASN A 100 -0.22 -12.55 -5.47
N ALA A 101 1.08 -12.67 -5.20
CA ALA A 101 1.94 -11.58 -4.75
C ALA A 101 2.47 -10.73 -5.91
N GLY A 102 2.68 -9.45 -5.62
CA GLY A 102 3.29 -8.45 -6.47
C GLY A 102 3.66 -7.22 -5.64
N ALA A 103 3.73 -6.05 -6.25
CA ALA A 103 4.00 -4.80 -5.55
C ALA A 103 3.17 -3.63 -6.09
N THR A 104 2.89 -2.66 -5.22
CA THR A 104 2.44 -1.33 -5.60
C THR A 104 3.68 -0.46 -5.82
N ILE A 105 3.72 0.25 -6.95
CA ILE A 105 4.78 1.22 -7.26
C ILE A 105 4.25 2.61 -6.94
N LEU A 106 4.99 3.35 -6.12
CA LEU A 106 4.68 4.73 -5.74
C LEU A 106 5.81 5.65 -6.18
N CYS A 107 5.52 6.93 -6.42
CA CYS A 107 6.56 7.90 -6.74
C CYS A 107 6.34 9.28 -6.10
N GLY A 108 7.40 10.06 -6.00
CA GLY A 108 7.39 11.47 -5.58
C GLY A 108 7.94 11.74 -4.18
N GLY A 109 8.37 10.72 -3.42
CA GLY A 109 8.84 10.89 -2.04
C GLY A 109 10.08 11.78 -1.92
N LYS A 110 10.01 12.83 -1.07
CA LYS A 110 11.13 13.74 -0.81
C LYS A 110 11.05 14.47 0.53
N ALA A 111 12.21 14.92 0.99
CA ALA A 111 12.37 15.86 2.10
C ALA A 111 11.88 17.28 1.72
N PRO A 112 11.75 18.22 2.68
CA PRO A 112 11.10 19.51 2.46
C PRO A 112 11.66 20.39 1.33
N ILE A 113 12.97 20.49 1.15
CA ILE A 113 13.54 21.47 0.21
C ILE A 113 13.23 21.04 -1.25
N LEU A 114 12.68 21.89 -2.13
CA LEU A 114 12.26 23.29 -1.92
C LEU A 114 10.75 23.44 -1.65
N GLU A 115 9.90 22.75 -2.41
CA GLU A 115 8.44 22.96 -2.47
C GLU A 115 7.64 22.20 -1.39
N GLY A 116 8.30 21.74 -0.32
CA GLY A 116 7.67 20.99 0.76
C GLY A 116 7.98 19.50 0.73
N ALA A 117 7.62 18.82 1.82
CA ALA A 117 7.84 17.38 1.96
C ALA A 117 6.71 16.61 1.28
N LEU A 118 7.08 15.58 0.52
CA LEU A 118 6.13 14.72 -0.17
C LEU A 118 6.33 13.28 0.30
N MET A 119 5.22 12.61 0.58
CA MET A 119 5.19 11.14 0.53
C MET A 119 4.84 10.71 -0.90
N SER A 120 5.34 9.55 -1.28
CA SER A 120 5.03 8.99 -2.60
C SER A 120 3.54 8.69 -2.74
N TRP A 121 2.98 8.94 -3.93
CA TRP A 121 1.61 8.57 -4.30
C TRP A 121 1.60 7.32 -5.18
N VAL A 122 0.46 6.65 -5.28
CA VAL A 122 0.31 5.43 -6.10
C VAL A 122 0.45 5.76 -7.59
N LEU A 123 1.43 5.15 -8.24
CA LEU A 123 1.61 5.18 -9.70
C LEU A 123 1.05 3.91 -10.35
N ILE A 124 1.52 2.74 -9.90
CA ILE A 124 1.01 1.44 -10.35
C ILE A 124 0.37 0.73 -9.16
N PRO A 125 -0.97 0.56 -9.13
CA PRO A 125 -1.64 -0.10 -8.01
C PRO A 125 -1.15 -1.53 -7.78
N PHE A 126 -0.83 -2.26 -8.84
CA PHE A 126 -0.23 -3.59 -8.76
C PHE A 126 0.58 -3.93 -10.01
N MET A 127 1.82 -4.33 -9.78
CA MET A 127 2.74 -4.89 -10.75
C MET A 127 3.17 -6.28 -10.27
N LYS A 128 3.21 -7.25 -11.17
CA LYS A 128 3.85 -8.53 -10.88
C LYS A 128 5.35 -8.29 -10.73
N PHE A 129 5.95 -8.78 -9.65
CA PHE A 129 7.31 -8.38 -9.27
C PHE A 129 8.20 -9.60 -9.11
N GLU A 130 8.67 -10.14 -10.22
CA GLU A 130 9.47 -11.36 -10.27
C GLU A 130 10.78 -11.12 -11.05
N PRO A 131 11.88 -11.79 -10.70
CA PRO A 131 13.12 -11.73 -11.47
C PRO A 131 12.86 -12.09 -12.95
N PRO A 132 13.45 -11.34 -13.90
CA PRO A 132 14.50 -10.33 -13.75
C PRO A 132 14.01 -8.88 -13.54
N TYR A 133 12.74 -8.70 -13.15
CA TYR A 133 12.07 -7.42 -12.87
C TYR A 133 11.97 -6.49 -14.08
N THR A 134 11.77 -7.07 -15.26
CA THR A 134 11.76 -6.34 -16.54
C THR A 134 10.74 -5.20 -16.54
N GLU A 135 9.50 -5.47 -16.16
CA GLU A 135 8.41 -4.49 -16.19
C GLU A 135 8.68 -3.30 -15.26
N PHE A 136 9.34 -3.54 -14.13
CA PHE A 136 9.74 -2.47 -13.22
C PHE A 136 10.91 -1.64 -13.78
N LYS A 137 11.90 -2.29 -14.38
CA LYS A 137 13.05 -1.62 -14.98
C LYS A 137 12.63 -0.75 -16.16
N GLU A 138 11.81 -1.27 -17.06
CA GLU A 138 11.25 -0.50 -18.18
C GLU A 138 10.44 0.70 -17.70
N LEU A 139 9.66 0.55 -16.61
CA LEU A 139 8.97 1.68 -16.00
C LEU A 139 9.95 2.72 -15.43
N ALA A 140 10.99 2.28 -14.72
CA ALA A 140 11.98 3.17 -14.13
C ALA A 140 12.76 3.94 -15.21
N GLU A 141 13.14 3.27 -16.30
CA GLU A 141 13.82 3.89 -17.45
C GLU A 141 12.95 4.98 -18.09
N LYS A 142 11.66 4.71 -18.37
CA LYS A 142 10.73 5.73 -18.89
C LYS A 142 10.57 6.92 -17.93
N VAL A 143 10.54 6.67 -16.63
CA VAL A 143 10.47 7.74 -15.63
C VAL A 143 11.75 8.58 -15.63
N TRP A 144 12.92 7.95 -15.77
CA TRP A 144 14.19 8.66 -15.88
C TRP A 144 14.28 9.50 -17.15
N GLU A 145 13.94 8.94 -18.31
CA GLU A 145 13.90 9.66 -19.59
C GLU A 145 12.99 10.89 -19.52
N TRP A 146 11.79 10.72 -18.95
CA TRP A 146 10.87 11.84 -18.80
C TRP A 146 11.37 12.89 -17.82
N TRP A 147 11.96 12.46 -16.70
CA TRP A 147 12.49 13.36 -15.67
C TRP A 147 13.71 14.15 -16.17
N ASP A 148 14.60 13.52 -16.95
CA ASP A 148 15.78 14.17 -17.55
C ASP A 148 15.37 15.30 -18.50
N GLU A 149 14.38 15.07 -19.36
CA GLU A 149 13.90 16.06 -20.32
C GLU A 149 13.09 17.20 -19.67
N ASN A 150 12.31 16.90 -18.62
CA ASN A 150 11.35 17.87 -18.05
C ASN A 150 11.83 18.53 -16.75
N GLY A 151 12.86 17.99 -16.12
CA GLY A 151 13.39 18.44 -14.84
C GLY A 151 14.20 19.73 -14.97
N LYS A 152 13.97 20.68 -14.07
CA LYS A 152 14.85 21.83 -13.91
C LYS A 152 16.10 21.44 -13.11
N MET A 153 17.11 22.31 -13.13
CA MET A 153 18.30 22.16 -12.29
C MET A 153 17.90 21.90 -10.83
N ARG A 154 18.33 20.75 -10.29
CA ARG A 154 18.11 20.30 -8.90
C ARG A 154 16.64 20.08 -8.51
N GLU A 155 15.76 19.86 -9.47
CA GLU A 155 14.34 19.60 -9.22
C GLU A 155 14.08 18.09 -9.05
N ARG A 156 13.44 17.71 -7.94
CA ARG A 156 13.15 16.30 -7.65
C ARG A 156 11.94 15.81 -8.44
N LEU A 157 11.88 14.50 -8.68
CA LEU A 157 10.79 13.89 -9.47
C LEU A 157 9.39 14.31 -8.99
N GLY A 158 9.17 14.31 -7.67
CA GLY A 158 7.89 14.75 -7.09
C GLY A 158 7.52 16.20 -7.45
N GLU A 159 8.49 17.10 -7.43
CA GLU A 159 8.31 18.53 -7.76
C GLU A 159 8.03 18.71 -9.26
N VAL A 160 8.74 17.96 -10.12
CA VAL A 160 8.46 17.97 -11.57
C VAL A 160 7.02 17.53 -11.84
N ILE A 161 6.53 16.49 -11.16
CA ILE A 161 5.17 15.99 -11.36
C ILE A 161 4.12 16.99 -10.88
N GLU A 162 4.33 17.65 -9.74
CA GLU A 162 3.45 18.71 -9.25
C GLU A 162 3.42 19.93 -10.18
N ARG A 163 4.59 20.36 -10.67
CA ARG A 163 4.71 21.51 -11.57
C ARG A 163 4.16 21.23 -12.96
N VAL A 164 4.49 20.09 -13.55
CA VAL A 164 4.16 19.77 -14.95
C VAL A 164 2.75 19.22 -15.06
N SER A 165 2.43 18.18 -14.29
CA SER A 165 1.12 17.52 -14.12
C SER A 165 1.29 16.00 -14.02
N MET A 166 0.59 15.38 -13.06
CA MET A 166 0.38 13.94 -12.99
C MET A 166 -0.15 13.33 -14.30
N ARG A 167 -1.12 13.99 -14.96
CA ARG A 167 -1.68 13.54 -16.25
C ARG A 167 -0.59 13.36 -17.31
N LYS A 168 0.20 14.41 -17.58
CA LYS A 168 1.32 14.36 -18.54
C LYS A 168 2.36 13.29 -18.17
N PHE A 169 2.63 13.14 -16.88
CA PHE A 169 3.53 12.10 -16.38
C PHE A 169 2.98 10.71 -16.74
N ILE A 170 1.79 10.32 -16.29
CA ILE A 170 1.24 8.98 -16.57
C ILE A 170 1.03 8.71 -18.06
N ASP A 171 0.67 9.74 -18.85
CA ASP A 171 0.53 9.64 -20.31
C ASP A 171 1.88 9.30 -20.96
N ALA A 172 2.99 9.90 -20.51
CA ALA A 172 4.33 9.63 -21.02
C ALA A 172 4.80 8.19 -20.77
N MET A 173 4.39 7.56 -19.66
CA MET A 173 4.67 6.15 -19.40
C MET A 173 3.67 5.19 -20.06
N GLY A 174 2.60 5.69 -20.67
CA GLY A 174 1.52 4.87 -21.23
C GLY A 174 0.65 4.20 -20.18
N ILE A 175 0.49 4.82 -19.01
CA ILE A 175 -0.27 4.28 -17.88
C ILE A 175 -1.68 4.90 -17.87
N PRO A 176 -2.76 4.09 -17.89
CA PRO A 176 -4.11 4.63 -17.81
C PRO A 176 -4.38 5.24 -16.42
N ALA A 177 -5.06 6.37 -16.41
CA ALA A 177 -5.55 6.97 -15.17
C ALA A 177 -6.59 6.07 -14.50
N VAL A 178 -6.41 5.79 -13.22
CA VAL A 178 -7.35 4.97 -12.43
C VAL A 178 -7.67 5.64 -11.08
N PRO A 179 -8.85 5.40 -10.49
CA PRO A 179 -9.24 6.04 -9.22
C PRO A 179 -8.26 5.80 -8.07
N GLN A 180 -7.53 4.69 -8.07
CA GLN A 180 -6.56 4.32 -7.03
C GLN A 180 -5.35 5.26 -6.96
N MET A 181 -5.11 6.07 -7.99
CA MET A 181 -4.03 7.07 -8.00
C MET A 181 -4.36 8.32 -7.17
N VAL A 182 -5.64 8.54 -6.83
CA VAL A 182 -6.09 9.73 -6.10
C VAL A 182 -6.81 9.34 -4.82
N LYS A 183 -6.60 10.12 -3.75
CA LYS A 183 -7.38 9.97 -2.52
C LYS A 183 -8.81 10.47 -2.70
N THR A 184 -8.95 11.60 -3.38
CA THR A 184 -10.23 12.21 -3.74
C THR A 184 -10.09 12.89 -5.10
N PRO A 185 -11.17 12.96 -5.90
CA PRO A 185 -11.19 13.83 -7.07
C PRO A 185 -10.90 15.29 -6.70
N ARG A 186 -10.47 16.08 -7.69
CA ARG A 186 -10.30 17.52 -7.50
C ARG A 186 -11.65 18.18 -7.18
N TYR A 187 -11.61 19.20 -6.32
CA TYR A 187 -12.79 19.99 -5.94
C TYR A 187 -12.92 21.31 -6.70
N ASN A 188 -11.89 21.70 -7.44
CA ASN A 188 -11.90 22.94 -8.23
C ASN A 188 -12.19 22.65 -9.71
N PRO A 189 -12.95 23.52 -10.39
CA PRO A 189 -13.46 23.26 -11.74
C PRO A 189 -12.47 23.57 -12.88
N TYR A 190 -11.20 23.89 -12.59
CA TYR A 190 -10.21 24.30 -13.60
C TYR A 190 -9.64 23.11 -14.40
N ILE A 191 -10.52 22.39 -15.10
CA ILE A 191 -10.20 21.19 -15.89
C ILE A 191 -9.61 21.61 -17.23
N PHE A 192 -8.39 21.14 -17.51
CA PHE A 192 -7.75 21.26 -18.81
C PHE A 192 -8.14 20.07 -19.67
N PHE A 193 -8.49 20.32 -20.93
CA PHE A 193 -8.90 19.29 -21.90
C PHE A 193 -7.72 18.89 -22.76
#